data_AF-A0A967WS93-F1
#
_entry.id   AF-A0A967WS93-F1
#
_cell.length_a   1.000
_cell.length_b   1.000
_cell.length_c   1.000
_cell.angle_alpha   90.00
_cell.angle_beta   90.00
_cell.angle_gamma   90.00
#
_symmetry.space_group_name_H-M   'P 1'
#
loop_
_entity.id
_entity.type
_entity.pdbx_description
1 polymer ?
#
loop_
_entity_poly.entity_id
_entity_poly.type
_entity_poly.pdbx_seq_one_letter_code
_entity_poly.pdbx_strand_id
1 'polypeptide(L)'
;MADIQAEASEGREIPIAESDAARAHDTMAAMVWRRFRRHPGAVGGSIVLAILVLGIVLVAFSPYDPESSDMPSRLQPPSWKHPFGTDALGRDLLTRVLYGGRISLTVGLMVVAITLLIGVPVGSVAGYYGGWVDNVLMRITDAALTFPTLFSLILLSAILREVELPLFRRNSVLTIALVIGLLSWMTVARLVRAAFLTIREQEFVTAAHSIGTSDFRIIVDHILPNAVGP
;
A
#
# COMPACT_ATOMS: atom_id res chain seq x y z
N MET A 1 35.92 50.78 -50.39
CA MET A 1 35.05 49.87 -51.18
C MET A 1 35.76 48.53 -51.45
N ALA A 2 36.48 47.97 -50.46
CA ALA A 2 37.15 46.66 -50.63
C ALA A 2 37.32 45.84 -49.33
N ASP A 3 37.05 46.39 -48.14
CA ASP A 3 37.39 45.70 -46.86
C ASP A 3 36.20 45.42 -45.93
N ILE A 4 34.96 45.56 -46.40
CA ILE A 4 33.75 45.29 -45.58
C ILE A 4 33.00 44.04 -46.07
N GLN A 5 33.47 43.37 -47.13
CA GLN A 5 32.82 42.16 -47.67
C GLN A 5 33.50 40.84 -47.28
N ALA A 6 34.57 40.85 -46.48
CA ALA A 6 35.32 39.64 -46.14
C ALA A 6 34.89 38.96 -44.82
N GLU A 7 34.04 39.58 -44.00
CA GLU A 7 33.61 39.01 -42.70
C GLU A 7 32.27 38.26 -42.76
N ALA A 8 31.64 38.13 -43.93
CA ALA A 8 30.33 37.50 -44.09
C ALA A 8 30.38 36.02 -44.51
N SER A 9 31.53 35.35 -44.45
CA SER A 9 31.67 33.95 -44.90
C SER A 9 32.22 32.98 -43.86
N GLU A 10 32.25 33.33 -42.58
CA GLU A 10 32.40 32.34 -41.51
C GLU A 10 31.02 32.03 -40.92
N GLY A 11 30.29 31.18 -41.63
CA GLY A 11 29.21 30.41 -41.05
C GLY A 11 29.79 29.60 -39.90
N ARG A 12 29.72 30.18 -38.69
CA ARG A 12 29.99 29.45 -37.45
C ARG A 12 28.90 28.39 -37.35
N GLU A 13 29.21 27.20 -37.86
CA GLU A 13 28.48 25.99 -37.54
C GLU A 13 28.43 25.92 -36.02
N ILE A 14 27.28 26.28 -35.45
CA ILE A 14 26.99 25.95 -34.07
C ILE A 14 26.99 24.43 -34.08
N PRO A 15 27.93 23.77 -33.37
CA PRO A 15 27.77 22.35 -33.16
C PRO A 15 26.52 22.25 -32.30
N ILE A 16 25.40 21.89 -32.93
CA ILE A 16 24.22 21.36 -32.25
C ILE A 16 24.76 20.11 -31.60
N ALA A 17 25.26 20.29 -30.37
CA ALA A 17 25.73 19.23 -29.53
C ALA A 17 24.63 18.18 -29.57
N GLU A 18 25.01 17.02 -30.08
CA GLU A 18 24.29 15.77 -30.21
C GLU A 18 23.96 15.22 -28.80
N SER A 19 23.41 16.08 -27.94
CA SER A 19 23.29 15.91 -26.50
C SER A 19 21.83 15.72 -26.06
N ASP A 20 20.93 15.44 -26.98
CA ASP A 20 19.53 15.12 -26.66
C ASP A 20 19.10 13.71 -27.10
N ALA A 21 19.97 12.95 -27.78
CA ALA A 21 19.62 11.63 -28.33
C ALA A 21 19.81 10.42 -27.37
N ALA A 22 20.23 10.65 -26.12
CA ALA A 22 20.50 9.56 -25.17
C ALA A 22 19.96 9.80 -23.74
N ARG A 23 18.89 10.59 -23.59
CA ARG A 23 18.07 10.48 -22.37
C ARG A 23 17.21 9.24 -22.51
N ALA A 24 17.80 8.07 -22.23
CA ALA A 24 17.01 6.89 -21.92
C ALA A 24 15.92 7.34 -20.95
N HIS A 25 14.65 7.17 -21.32
CA HIS A 25 13.53 7.47 -20.44
C HIS A 25 13.72 6.62 -19.18
N ASP A 26 14.36 7.20 -18.15
CA ASP A 26 14.54 6.54 -16.88
C ASP A 26 13.13 6.22 -16.39
N THR A 27 12.79 4.93 -16.33
CA THR A 27 11.48 4.51 -15.85
C THR A 27 11.26 5.10 -14.45
N MET A 28 10.02 5.45 -14.11
CA MET A 28 9.68 6.00 -12.79
C MET A 28 10.28 5.13 -11.66
N ALA A 29 10.28 3.81 -11.84
CA ALA A 29 10.91 2.84 -10.97
C ALA A 29 12.44 3.02 -10.82
N ALA A 30 13.17 3.26 -11.92
CA ALA A 30 14.61 3.50 -11.88
C ALA A 30 14.97 4.79 -11.13
N MET A 31 14.17 5.86 -11.30
CA MET A 31 14.35 7.12 -10.56
C MET A 31 14.09 6.94 -9.07
N VAL A 32 12.98 6.27 -8.72
CA VAL A 32 12.63 5.94 -7.33
C VAL A 32 13.72 5.08 -6.68
N TRP A 33 14.22 4.05 -7.38
CA TRP A 33 15.25 3.16 -6.88
C TRP A 33 16.60 3.87 -6.62
N ARG A 34 17.03 4.73 -7.55
CA ARG A 34 18.24 5.55 -7.36
C ARG A 34 18.12 6.47 -6.15
N ARG A 35 16.95 7.10 -5.96
CA ARG A 35 16.67 7.96 -4.80
C ARG A 35 16.64 7.15 -3.50
N PHE A 36 16.02 5.98 -3.51
CA PHE A 36 15.90 5.08 -2.36
C PHE A 36 17.27 4.63 -1.84
N ARG A 37 18.15 4.16 -2.74
CA ARG A 37 19.50 3.69 -2.37
C ARG A 37 20.42 4.78 -1.83
N ARG A 38 20.15 6.05 -2.16
CA ARG A 38 20.91 7.19 -1.64
C ARG A 38 20.51 7.59 -0.22
N HIS A 39 19.38 7.10 0.29
CA HIS A 39 18.90 7.46 1.62
C HIS A 39 19.27 6.38 2.64
N PRO A 40 20.25 6.62 3.55
CA PRO A 40 20.77 5.58 4.44
C PRO A 40 19.71 5.01 5.40
N GLY A 41 18.76 5.85 5.84
CA GLY A 41 17.63 5.39 6.67
C GLY A 41 16.65 4.49 5.92
N ALA A 42 16.47 4.70 4.61
CA ALA A 42 15.56 3.89 3.79
C ALA A 42 16.16 2.50 3.53
N VAL A 43 17.47 2.46 3.26
CA VAL A 43 18.23 1.22 3.13
C VAL A 43 18.28 0.45 4.45
N GLY A 44 18.60 1.12 5.57
CA GLY A 44 18.60 0.47 6.88
C GLY A 44 17.23 -0.09 7.27
N GLY A 45 16.16 0.69 7.08
CA GLY A 45 14.80 0.25 7.36
C GLY A 45 14.35 -0.92 6.49
N SER A 46 14.69 -0.93 5.20
CA SER A 46 14.36 -2.05 4.30
C SER A 46 15.11 -3.33 4.64
N ILE A 47 16.37 -3.25 5.09
CA ILE A 47 17.11 -4.41 5.57
C ILE A 47 16.44 -5.00 6.82
N VAL A 48 16.10 -4.16 7.81
CA VAL A 48 15.41 -4.62 9.03
C VAL A 48 14.06 -5.27 8.69
N LEU A 49 13.27 -4.63 7.84
CA LEU A 49 12.00 -5.18 7.37
C LEU A 49 12.19 -6.52 6.66
N ALA A 50 13.19 -6.63 5.78
CA ALA A 50 13.50 -7.87 5.08
C ALA A 50 13.88 -8.99 6.05
N ILE A 51 14.68 -8.71 7.08
CA ILE A 51 15.04 -9.69 8.12
C ILE A 51 13.79 -10.15 8.89
N LEU A 52 12.91 -9.21 9.27
CA LEU A 52 11.67 -9.54 9.99
C LEU A 52 10.74 -10.42 9.14
N VAL A 53 10.49 -10.02 7.89
CA VAL A 53 9.65 -10.79 6.96
C VAL A 53 10.28 -12.17 6.70
N LEU A 54 11.59 -12.23 6.48
CA LEU A 54 12.29 -13.50 6.27
C LEU A 54 12.16 -14.40 7.50
N GLY A 55 12.36 -13.88 8.72
CA GLY A 55 12.19 -14.65 9.95
C GLY A 55 10.76 -15.21 10.10
N ILE A 56 9.75 -14.41 9.78
CA ILE A 56 8.34 -14.81 9.80
C ILE A 56 8.03 -15.88 8.74
N VAL A 57 8.61 -15.80 7.55
CA VAL A 57 8.40 -16.79 6.49
C VAL A 57 9.13 -18.09 6.82
N LEU A 58 10.37 -18.01 7.31
CA LEU A 58 11.19 -19.17 7.63
C LEU A 58 10.66 -19.94 8.84
N VAL A 59 9.96 -19.29 9.79
CA VAL A 59 9.37 -20.00 10.93
C VAL A 59 8.35 -21.05 10.50
N ALA A 60 7.74 -20.93 9.32
CA ALA A 60 6.82 -21.94 8.80
C ALA A 60 7.52 -23.29 8.51
N PHE A 61 8.84 -23.27 8.32
CA PHE A 61 9.68 -24.45 8.12
C PHE A 61 10.43 -24.85 9.39
N SER A 62 10.17 -24.15 10.49
CA SER A 62 10.78 -24.45 11.78
C SER A 62 10.22 -25.73 12.38
N PRO A 63 11.06 -26.62 12.96
CA PRO A 63 10.60 -27.79 13.69
C PRO A 63 10.04 -27.45 15.09
N TYR A 64 10.15 -26.19 15.53
CA TYR A 64 9.69 -25.74 16.85
C TYR A 64 8.18 -25.45 16.87
N ASP A 65 7.44 -26.18 17.71
CA ASP A 65 6.00 -25.97 17.91
C ASP A 65 5.75 -24.79 18.87
N PRO A 66 5.03 -23.72 18.47
CA PRO A 66 4.76 -22.56 19.31
C PRO A 66 3.90 -22.84 20.55
N GLU A 67 3.14 -23.95 20.56
CA GLU A 67 2.29 -24.34 21.69
C GLU A 67 2.95 -25.38 22.60
N SER A 68 4.12 -25.90 22.19
CA SER A 68 4.90 -26.84 23.02
C SER A 68 5.30 -26.18 24.34
N SER A 69 4.90 -26.81 25.43
CA SER A 69 5.04 -26.26 26.78
C SER A 69 6.04 -27.10 27.57
N ASP A 70 7.13 -26.47 28.03
CA ASP A 70 8.18 -27.12 28.83
C ASP A 70 8.17 -26.57 30.26
N MET A 71 7.37 -27.20 31.13
CA MET A 71 7.13 -26.76 32.50
C MET A 71 8.40 -26.50 33.35
N PRO A 72 9.43 -27.36 33.27
CA PRO A 72 10.72 -27.11 33.92
C PRO A 72 11.43 -25.83 33.45
N SER A 73 11.17 -25.38 32.22
CA SER A 73 11.82 -24.22 31.62
C SER A 73 10.99 -22.93 31.69
N ARG A 74 10.09 -22.80 32.68
CA ARG A 74 9.24 -21.61 32.86
C ARG A 74 10.02 -20.36 33.27
N LEU A 75 9.57 -19.20 32.75
CA LEU A 75 10.07 -17.87 33.14
C LEU A 75 11.59 -17.74 33.09
N GLN A 76 12.23 -18.42 32.13
CA GLN A 76 13.67 -18.31 31.94
C GLN A 76 14.01 -16.98 31.26
N PRO A 77 15.08 -16.30 31.73
CA PRO A 77 15.58 -15.11 31.06
C PRO A 77 16.12 -15.45 29.66
N PRO A 78 16.36 -14.43 28.81
CA PRO A 78 17.02 -14.58 27.52
C PRO A 78 18.31 -15.41 27.60
N SER A 79 18.43 -16.42 26.73
CA SER A 79 19.59 -17.32 26.66
C SER A 79 19.83 -17.78 25.22
N TRP A 80 20.97 -18.42 24.95
CA TRP A 80 21.25 -18.97 23.61
C TRP A 80 20.23 -20.04 23.16
N LYS A 81 19.61 -20.74 24.11
CA LYS A 81 18.54 -21.72 23.83
C LYS A 81 17.18 -21.05 23.64
N HIS A 82 16.91 -20.00 24.41
CA HIS A 82 15.68 -19.21 24.35
C HIS A 82 16.04 -17.73 24.18
N PRO A 83 16.31 -17.24 22.95
CA PRO A 83 16.84 -15.89 22.74
C PRO A 83 15.99 -14.78 23.33
N PHE A 84 14.68 -14.97 23.40
CA PHE A 84 13.73 -14.04 24.03
C PHE A 84 13.23 -14.51 25.40
N GLY A 85 13.76 -15.62 25.92
CA GLY A 85 13.29 -16.28 27.14
C GLY A 85 12.03 -17.12 26.92
N THR A 86 11.43 -17.54 28.03
CA THR A 86 10.21 -18.37 28.04
C THR A 86 9.08 -17.75 28.84
N ASP A 87 7.85 -18.12 28.52
CA ASP A 87 6.66 -17.66 29.25
C ASP A 87 6.33 -18.48 30.51
N ALA A 88 5.19 -18.16 31.15
CA ALA A 88 4.69 -18.86 32.34
C ALA A 88 4.33 -20.34 32.10
N LEU A 89 4.22 -20.77 30.84
CA LEU A 89 3.98 -22.16 30.42
C LEU A 89 5.28 -22.82 29.94
N GLY A 90 6.41 -22.10 29.94
CA GLY A 90 7.70 -22.60 29.47
C GLY A 90 7.81 -22.66 27.94
N ARG A 91 7.00 -21.86 27.23
CA ARG A 91 7.02 -21.79 25.77
C ARG A 91 8.06 -20.79 25.30
N ASP A 92 8.75 -21.10 24.21
CA ASP A 92 9.77 -20.22 23.63
C ASP A 92 9.15 -18.94 23.04
N LEU A 93 9.54 -17.78 23.58
CA LEU A 93 8.96 -16.50 23.19
C LEU A 93 9.34 -16.09 21.77
N LEU A 94 10.57 -16.38 21.31
CA LEU A 94 11.00 -16.03 19.95
C LEU A 94 10.13 -16.74 18.92
N THR A 95 9.92 -18.05 19.10
CA THR A 95 9.05 -18.87 18.26
C THR A 95 7.64 -18.32 18.25
N ARG A 96 7.07 -17.99 19.42
CA ARG A 96 5.72 -17.40 19.51
C ARG A 96 5.61 -16.04 18.82
N VAL A 97 6.62 -15.17 18.93
CA VAL A 97 6.66 -13.88 18.24
C VAL A 97 6.68 -14.07 16.72
N LEU A 98 7.51 -14.99 16.21
CA LEU A 98 7.59 -15.26 14.77
C LEU A 98 6.29 -15.85 14.21
N TYR A 99 5.69 -16.81 14.91
CA TYR A 99 4.37 -17.37 14.53
C TYR A 99 3.25 -16.33 14.62
N GLY A 100 3.25 -15.49 15.67
CA GLY A 100 2.33 -14.37 15.80
C GLY A 100 2.50 -13.35 14.67
N GLY A 101 3.75 -13.05 14.29
CA GLY A 101 4.09 -12.19 13.16
C GLY A 101 3.50 -12.69 11.84
N ARG A 102 3.46 -14.01 11.61
CA ARG A 102 2.81 -14.60 10.43
C ARG A 102 1.32 -14.31 10.39
N ILE A 103 0.63 -14.45 11.52
CA ILE A 103 -0.79 -14.14 11.64
C ILE A 103 -1.00 -12.64 11.37
N SER A 104 -0.25 -11.77 12.04
CA SER A 104 -0.34 -10.32 11.86
C SER A 104 -0.07 -9.87 10.42
N LEU A 105 0.94 -10.43 9.76
CA LEU A 105 1.28 -10.12 8.36
C LEU A 105 0.16 -10.57 7.41
N THR A 106 -0.38 -11.77 7.63
CA THR A 106 -1.49 -12.30 6.83
C THR A 106 -2.75 -11.44 6.98
N VAL A 107 -3.13 -11.11 8.22
CA VAL A 107 -4.26 -10.21 8.49
C VAL A 107 -4.03 -8.85 7.85
N GLY A 108 -2.87 -8.24 8.06
CA GLY A 108 -2.55 -6.92 7.52
C GLY A 108 -2.66 -6.87 5.99
N LEU A 109 -2.10 -7.87 5.30
CA LEU A 109 -2.17 -7.95 3.84
C LEU A 109 -3.61 -8.11 3.35
N MET A 110 -4.39 -8.98 4.00
CA MET A 110 -5.81 -9.18 3.67
C MET A 110 -6.64 -7.93 3.91
N VAL A 111 -6.41 -7.23 5.03
CA VAL A 111 -7.08 -5.96 5.34
C VAL A 111 -6.80 -4.94 4.25
N VAL A 112 -5.52 -4.71 3.91
CA VAL A 112 -5.12 -3.76 2.86
C VAL A 112 -5.77 -4.14 1.52
N ALA A 113 -5.73 -5.41 1.14
CA ALA A 113 -6.35 -5.87 -0.11
C ALA A 113 -7.85 -5.55 -0.17
N ILE A 114 -8.60 -5.88 0.89
CA ILE A 114 -10.06 -5.62 0.98
C ILE A 114 -10.33 -4.11 0.97
N THR A 115 -9.57 -3.36 1.75
CA THR A 115 -9.68 -1.90 1.86
C THR A 115 -9.43 -1.22 0.52
N LEU A 116 -8.40 -1.62 -0.22
CA LEU A 116 -8.10 -1.06 -1.54
C LEU A 116 -9.15 -1.50 -2.57
N LEU A 117 -9.58 -2.76 -2.54
CA LEU A 117 -10.56 -3.32 -3.48
C LEU A 117 -11.91 -2.60 -3.42
N ILE A 118 -12.31 -2.10 -2.25
CA ILE A 118 -13.56 -1.35 -2.08
C ILE A 118 -13.29 0.16 -2.15
N GLY A 119 -12.29 0.64 -1.43
CA GLY A 119 -12.01 2.06 -1.25
C GLY A 119 -11.57 2.75 -2.54
N VAL A 120 -10.69 2.12 -3.32
CA VAL A 120 -10.18 2.71 -4.57
C VAL A 120 -11.31 2.89 -5.59
N PRO A 121 -12.13 1.87 -5.92
CA PRO A 121 -13.24 2.08 -6.85
C PRO A 121 -14.25 3.12 -6.38
N VAL A 122 -14.68 3.08 -5.11
CA VAL A 122 -15.66 4.04 -4.59
C VAL A 122 -15.10 5.47 -4.62
N GLY A 123 -13.86 5.66 -4.16
CA GLY A 123 -13.20 6.97 -4.17
C GLY A 123 -12.94 7.49 -5.58
N SER A 124 -12.53 6.62 -6.51
CA SER A 124 -12.26 6.98 -7.90
C SER A 124 -13.54 7.42 -8.60
N VAL A 125 -14.64 6.68 -8.43
CA VAL A 125 -15.95 7.02 -9.02
C VAL A 125 -16.49 8.32 -8.43
N ALA A 126 -16.44 8.49 -7.11
CA ALA A 126 -16.87 9.72 -6.45
C ALA A 126 -16.06 10.94 -6.92
N GLY A 127 -14.73 10.83 -6.93
CA GLY A 127 -13.84 11.92 -7.35
C GLY A 127 -13.94 12.23 -8.84
N TYR A 128 -14.05 11.21 -9.70
CA TYR A 128 -14.10 11.39 -11.16
C TYR A 128 -15.43 11.93 -11.67
N TYR A 129 -16.57 11.44 -11.18
CA TYR A 129 -17.87 11.93 -11.66
C TYR A 129 -18.30 13.21 -10.95
N GLY A 130 -17.96 13.39 -9.67
CA GLY A 130 -18.37 14.56 -8.90
C GLY A 130 -19.89 14.67 -8.73
N GLY A 131 -20.36 15.86 -8.37
CA GLY A 131 -21.79 16.20 -8.35
C GLY A 131 -22.65 15.28 -7.46
N TRP A 132 -23.73 14.74 -8.03
CA TRP A 132 -24.65 13.89 -7.28
C TRP A 132 -24.07 12.52 -6.93
N VAL A 133 -23.29 11.91 -7.82
CA VAL A 133 -22.64 10.60 -7.58
C VAL A 133 -21.72 10.69 -6.38
N ASP A 134 -20.89 11.73 -6.36
CA ASP A 134 -20.02 12.05 -5.23
C ASP A 134 -20.82 12.22 -3.93
N ASN A 135 -21.85 13.07 -3.95
CA ASN A 135 -22.66 13.35 -2.77
C ASN A 135 -23.32 12.08 -2.20
N VAL A 136 -23.86 11.19 -3.05
CA VAL A 136 -24.47 9.93 -2.58
C VAL A 136 -23.43 8.99 -1.98
N LEU A 137 -22.31 8.75 -2.66
CA LEU A 137 -21.27 7.84 -2.19
C LEU A 137 -20.62 8.35 -0.89
N MET A 138 -20.38 9.65 -0.80
CA MET A 138 -19.82 10.28 0.39
C MET A 138 -20.81 10.29 1.55
N ARG A 139 -22.11 10.50 1.30
CA ARG A 139 -23.14 10.37 2.36
C ARG A 139 -23.20 8.96 2.92
N ILE A 140 -23.11 7.92 2.08
CA ILE A 140 -23.05 6.53 2.55
C ILE A 140 -21.80 6.31 3.43
N THR A 141 -20.65 6.80 2.95
CA THR A 141 -19.37 6.70 3.65
C THR A 141 -19.41 7.42 5.00
N ASP A 142 -19.92 8.65 5.04
CA ASP A 142 -19.98 9.47 6.24
C ASP A 142 -21.01 8.93 7.25
N ALA A 143 -22.14 8.40 6.78
CA ALA A 143 -23.11 7.71 7.63
C ALA A 143 -22.49 6.48 8.32
N ALA A 144 -21.72 5.68 7.58
CA ALA A 144 -21.05 4.51 8.13
C ALA A 144 -19.91 4.87 9.10
N LEU A 145 -19.20 5.99 8.87
CA LEU A 145 -18.17 6.52 9.79
C LEU A 145 -18.73 7.12 11.09
N THR A 146 -20.03 7.46 11.12
CA THR A 146 -20.68 8.01 12.33
C THR A 146 -20.84 6.96 13.43
N PHE A 147 -20.82 5.67 13.08
CA PHE A 147 -20.89 4.59 14.07
C PHE A 147 -19.55 4.43 14.80
N PRO A 148 -19.54 4.32 16.14
CA PRO A 148 -18.30 4.10 16.90
C PRO A 148 -17.56 2.85 16.42
N THR A 149 -16.31 3.00 15.99
CA THR A 149 -15.54 1.92 15.34
C THR A 149 -15.45 0.65 16.18
N LEU A 150 -15.20 0.78 17.48
CA LEU A 150 -15.13 -0.37 18.40
C LEU A 150 -16.46 -1.12 18.48
N PHE A 151 -17.58 -0.38 18.51
CA PHE A 151 -18.90 -0.98 18.54
C PHE A 151 -19.20 -1.73 17.24
N SER A 152 -18.92 -1.10 16.09
CA SER A 152 -19.06 -1.71 14.77
C SER A 152 -18.20 -2.98 14.63
N LEU A 153 -16.95 -2.95 15.11
CA LEU A 153 -16.05 -4.11 15.11
C LEU A 153 -16.65 -5.29 15.90
N ILE A 154 -17.13 -5.04 17.12
CA ILE A 154 -17.67 -6.09 17.99
C ILE A 154 -18.98 -6.63 17.42
N LEU A 155 -19.89 -5.74 17.01
CA LEU A 155 -21.19 -6.12 16.45
C LEU A 155 -21.03 -6.94 15.17
N LEU A 156 -20.23 -6.45 14.22
CA LEU A 156 -20.01 -7.15 12.96
C LEU A 156 -19.28 -8.47 13.20
N SER A 157 -18.27 -8.50 14.08
CA SER A 157 -17.63 -9.75 14.50
C SER A 157 -18.60 -10.72 15.15
N ALA A 158 -19.57 -10.27 15.94
CA ALA A 158 -20.57 -11.13 16.56
C ALA A 158 -21.51 -11.73 15.52
N ILE A 159 -22.09 -10.90 14.64
CA ILE A 159 -22.99 -11.32 13.57
C ILE A 159 -22.29 -12.33 12.65
N LEU A 160 -21.08 -12.04 12.18
CA LEU A 160 -20.35 -12.94 11.29
C LEU A 160 -20.00 -14.29 11.93
N ARG A 161 -19.90 -14.38 13.26
CA ARG A 161 -19.67 -15.66 13.95
C ARG A 161 -20.92 -16.55 14.00
N GLU A 162 -22.11 -15.97 13.90
CA GLU A 162 -23.38 -16.70 13.90
C GLU A 162 -23.78 -17.16 12.49
N VAL A 163 -23.18 -16.59 11.44
CA VAL A 163 -23.38 -17.02 10.07
C VAL A 163 -22.71 -18.39 9.87
N GLU A 164 -23.51 -19.45 9.71
CA GLU A 164 -23.10 -20.85 9.49
C GLU A 164 -22.52 -21.08 8.08
N LEU A 165 -21.58 -20.24 7.67
CA LEU A 165 -20.78 -20.47 6.47
C LEU A 165 -19.42 -21.07 6.86
N PRO A 166 -18.90 -22.04 6.09
CA PRO A 166 -17.64 -22.73 6.40
C PRO A 166 -16.41 -21.79 6.44
N LEU A 167 -16.53 -20.60 5.85
CA LEU A 167 -15.53 -19.54 5.82
C LEU A 167 -15.49 -18.71 7.13
N PHE A 168 -16.61 -18.64 7.86
CA PHE A 168 -16.75 -17.80 9.07
C PHE A 168 -16.69 -18.61 10.36
N ARG A 169 -15.75 -19.56 10.42
CA ARG A 169 -15.51 -20.33 11.64
C ARG A 169 -15.05 -19.44 12.80
N ARG A 170 -15.40 -19.88 14.01
CA ARG A 170 -14.98 -19.26 15.29
C ARG A 170 -13.45 -19.08 15.29
N ASN A 171 -12.99 -17.85 15.52
CA ASN A 171 -11.57 -17.47 15.58
C ASN A 171 -10.79 -17.52 14.24
N SER A 172 -11.47 -17.42 13.10
CA SER A 172 -10.82 -17.36 11.79
C SER A 172 -10.10 -16.02 11.57
N VAL A 173 -8.84 -16.11 11.15
CA VAL A 173 -8.02 -14.99 10.64
C VAL A 173 -8.77 -14.20 9.56
N LEU A 174 -9.54 -14.89 8.73
CA LEU A 174 -10.32 -14.31 7.63
C LEU A 174 -11.44 -13.40 8.15
N THR A 175 -12.15 -13.80 9.21
CA THR A 175 -13.22 -12.99 9.81
C THR A 175 -12.67 -11.68 10.36
N ILE A 176 -11.54 -11.73 11.08
CA ILE A 176 -10.90 -10.53 11.63
C ILE A 176 -10.48 -9.58 10.49
N ALA A 177 -9.81 -10.12 9.46
CA ALA A 177 -9.37 -9.33 8.33
C ALA A 177 -10.55 -8.70 7.55
N LEU A 178 -11.65 -9.43 7.38
CA LEU A 178 -12.84 -8.94 6.69
C LEU A 178 -13.51 -7.80 7.45
N VAL A 179 -13.72 -7.96 8.76
CA VAL A 179 -14.34 -6.92 9.60
C VAL A 179 -13.49 -5.65 9.59
N ILE A 180 -12.18 -5.77 9.81
CA ILE A 180 -11.28 -4.61 9.82
C ILE A 180 -11.21 -3.97 8.42
N GLY A 181 -11.06 -4.76 7.36
CA GLY A 181 -10.99 -4.29 5.98
C GLY A 181 -12.27 -3.56 5.55
N LEU A 182 -13.43 -4.08 5.93
CA LEU A 182 -14.75 -3.49 5.64
C LEU A 182 -15.03 -2.20 6.44
N LEU A 183 -14.35 -1.98 7.56
CA LEU A 183 -14.45 -0.70 8.27
C LEU A 183 -13.39 0.31 7.81
N SER A 184 -12.32 -0.15 7.17
CA SER A 184 -11.20 0.71 6.77
C SER A 184 -11.34 1.31 5.36
N TRP A 185 -12.15 0.70 4.47
CA TRP A 185 -12.28 1.18 3.08
C TRP A 185 -12.81 2.61 2.96
N MET A 186 -13.63 3.05 3.93
CA MET A 186 -14.21 4.40 3.95
C MET A 186 -13.14 5.49 3.96
N THR A 187 -12.12 5.33 4.81
CA THR A 187 -10.99 6.29 4.88
C THR A 187 -10.21 6.32 3.57
N VAL A 188 -9.96 5.16 2.98
CA VAL A 188 -9.25 5.06 1.69
C VAL A 188 -10.08 5.67 0.56
N ALA A 189 -11.40 5.44 0.53
CA ALA A 189 -12.28 6.05 -0.46
C ALA A 189 -12.22 7.58 -0.41
N ARG A 190 -12.21 8.17 0.79
CA ARG A 190 -12.09 9.62 0.98
C ARG A 190 -10.74 10.16 0.49
N LEU A 191 -9.65 9.43 0.78
CA LEU A 191 -8.31 9.80 0.34
C LEU A 191 -8.19 9.77 -1.18
N VAL A 192 -8.63 8.67 -1.80
CA VAL A 192 -8.62 8.52 -3.27
C VAL A 192 -9.50 9.57 -3.92
N ARG A 193 -10.71 9.81 -3.39
CA ARG A 193 -11.59 10.89 -3.87
C ARG A 193 -10.89 12.24 -3.86
N ALA A 194 -10.23 12.60 -2.75
CA ALA A 194 -9.54 13.88 -2.64
C ALA A 194 -8.45 14.03 -3.70
N ALA A 195 -7.64 12.99 -3.92
CA ALA A 195 -6.63 12.99 -4.99
C ALA A 195 -7.27 13.11 -6.37
N PHE A 196 -8.37 12.39 -6.63
CA PHE A 196 -9.08 12.43 -7.90
C PHE A 196 -9.68 13.80 -8.20
N LEU A 197 -10.23 14.50 -7.19
CA LEU A 197 -10.75 15.86 -7.35
C LEU A 197 -9.67 16.84 -7.82
N THR A 198 -8.42 16.68 -7.37
CA THR A 198 -7.31 17.52 -7.81
C THR A 198 -6.79 17.12 -9.19
N ILE A 199 -6.58 15.82 -9.42
CA ILE A 199 -5.93 15.35 -10.65
C ILE A 199 -6.85 15.48 -11.87
N ARG A 200 -8.18 15.32 -11.70
CA ARG A 200 -9.13 15.44 -12.81
C ARG A 200 -9.16 16.82 -13.47
N GLU A 201 -8.69 17.86 -12.78
CA GLU A 201 -8.64 19.24 -13.27
C GLU A 201 -7.35 19.55 -14.05
N GLN A 202 -6.43 18.58 -14.17
CA GLN A 202 -5.16 18.77 -14.85
C GLN A 202 -5.31 18.71 -16.38
N GLU A 203 -4.49 19.50 -17.09
CA GLU A 203 -4.59 19.69 -18.54
C GLU A 203 -4.50 18.39 -19.35
N PHE A 204 -3.73 17.39 -18.89
CA PHE A 204 -3.63 16.10 -19.59
C PHE A 204 -4.95 15.31 -19.55
N VAL A 205 -5.79 15.51 -18.53
CA VAL A 205 -7.11 14.87 -18.45
C VAL A 205 -8.04 15.52 -19.47
N THR A 206 -8.02 16.85 -19.58
CA THR A 206 -8.76 17.57 -20.61
C THR A 206 -8.31 17.16 -22.02
N ALA A 207 -7.01 17.05 -22.25
CA ALA A 207 -6.46 16.58 -23.52
C ALA A 207 -6.91 15.14 -23.84
N ALA A 208 -6.88 14.23 -22.86
CA ALA A 208 -7.36 12.86 -23.01
C ALA A 208 -8.86 12.80 -23.40
N HIS A 209 -9.68 13.69 -22.84
CA HIS A 209 -11.08 13.84 -23.25
C HIS A 209 -11.22 14.37 -24.69
N SER A 210 -10.43 15.37 -25.09
CA SER A 210 -10.50 15.96 -26.44
C SER A 210 -10.16 14.96 -27.55
N ILE A 211 -9.34 13.95 -27.27
CA ILE A 211 -9.01 12.86 -28.21
C ILE A 211 -10.01 11.68 -28.14
N GLY A 212 -11.07 11.78 -27.35
CA GLY A 212 -12.14 10.78 -27.27
C GLY A 212 -11.80 9.56 -26.40
N THR A 213 -10.89 9.69 -25.43
CA THR A 213 -10.57 8.59 -24.51
C THR A 213 -11.77 8.28 -23.61
N SER A 214 -12.08 7.00 -23.41
CA SER A 214 -13.20 6.59 -22.55
C SER A 214 -12.92 6.87 -21.08
N ASP A 215 -13.96 7.21 -20.31
CA ASP A 215 -13.88 7.52 -18.87
C ASP A 215 -13.13 6.47 -18.08
N PHE A 216 -13.42 5.18 -18.32
CA PHE A 216 -12.75 4.08 -17.64
C PHE A 216 -11.23 4.09 -17.89
N ARG A 217 -10.82 4.39 -19.12
CA ARG A 217 -9.40 4.47 -19.49
C ARG A 217 -8.74 5.72 -18.91
N ILE A 218 -9.46 6.83 -18.82
CA ILE A 218 -8.97 8.04 -18.13
C ILE A 218 -8.75 7.74 -16.64
N ILE A 219 -9.72 7.09 -15.99
CA ILE A 219 -9.61 6.71 -14.57
C ILE A 219 -8.42 5.79 -14.33
N VAL A 220 -8.33 4.66 -15.04
CA VAL A 220 -7.37 3.59 -14.73
C VAL A 220 -5.97 3.87 -15.27
N ASP A 221 -5.85 4.45 -16.46
CA ASP A 221 -4.55 4.61 -17.12
C ASP A 221 -3.94 6.00 -16.91
N HIS A 222 -4.75 7.02 -16.57
CA HIS A 222 -4.28 8.40 -16.44
C HIS A 222 -4.37 8.89 -15.00
N ILE A 223 -5.55 8.90 -14.38
CA ILE A 223 -5.73 9.51 -13.06
C ILE A 223 -5.18 8.63 -11.95
N LEU A 224 -5.58 7.34 -11.91
CA LEU A 224 -5.21 6.43 -10.84
C LEU A 224 -3.68 6.27 -10.67
N PRO A 225 -2.87 6.11 -11.73
CA PRO A 225 -1.42 6.02 -11.59
C PRO A 225 -0.79 7.31 -11.06
N ASN A 226 -1.35 8.46 -11.42
CA ASN A 226 -0.91 9.77 -10.91
C ASN A 226 -1.37 10.00 -9.47
N ALA A 227 -2.48 9.40 -9.04
CA ALA A 227 -2.97 9.46 -7.66
C ALA A 227 -2.16 8.59 -6.67
N VAL A 228 -1.34 7.66 -7.17
CA VAL A 228 -0.43 6.81 -6.37
C VAL A 228 0.91 7.51 -6.08
N GLY A 229 1.20 8.63 -6.75
CA GLY A 229 2.38 9.47 -6.51
C GLY A 229 2.32 10.23 -5.17
N PRO A 230 3.47 10.74 -4.67
CA PRO A 230 3.54 11.43 -3.38
C PRO A 230 2.71 12.71 -3.34
#